data_AF-A0A4Y2R4X7-F1
#
_entry.id   AF-A0A4Y2R4X7-F1
#
_cell.length_a   1.000
_cell.length_b   1.000
_cell.length_c   1.000
_cell.angle_alpha   90.00
_cell.angle_beta   90.00
_cell.angle_gamma   90.00
#
_symmetry.space_group_name_H-M   'P 1'
#
loop_
_entity.id
_entity.type
_entity.pdbx_description
1 polymer ?
#
loop_
_entity_poly.entity_id
_entity_poly.type
_entity_poly.pdbx_seq_one_letter_code
_entity_poly.pdbx_strand_id
1 'polypeptide(L)'
;KEDWNSELEDSYRIYHTERKKKVSVTFDKLCLQTLLGYSARKSHRALMFEKGILKMLLSVLKLHEDDSEFQSIIAQILANLALEEKFANALHVTGWIGILALWSKSPCIEVSLPASKALANLDKDDFHHSFYDSGIYLLHPLIRTR
;
A
#
# COMPACT_ATOMS: atom_id res chain seq x y z
N LYS A 1 26.54 -25.45 -37.10
CA LYS A 1 26.84 -25.99 -35.76
C LYS A 1 26.14 -25.06 -34.79
N GLU A 2 25.02 -25.50 -34.22
CA GLU A 2 24.30 -24.76 -33.19
C GLU A 2 25.18 -24.64 -31.95
N ASP A 3 25.25 -23.42 -31.39
CA ASP A 3 26.08 -23.08 -30.24
C ASP A 3 25.30 -23.31 -28.94
N TRP A 4 25.15 -24.59 -28.62
CA TRP A 4 24.45 -25.07 -27.43
C TRP A 4 25.03 -24.54 -26.10
N ASN A 5 26.29 -24.09 -26.10
CA ASN A 5 26.90 -23.52 -24.88
C ASN A 5 26.39 -22.10 -24.60
N SER A 6 26.20 -21.27 -25.64
CA SER A 6 25.62 -19.93 -25.47
C SER A 6 24.19 -19.99 -24.94
N GLU A 7 23.37 -20.90 -25.46
CA GLU A 7 21.96 -21.06 -25.05
C GLU A 7 21.83 -21.54 -23.58
N LEU A 8 22.73 -22.43 -23.15
CA LEU A 8 22.77 -22.88 -21.76
C LEU A 8 23.20 -21.76 -20.80
N GLU A 9 24.23 -20.98 -21.15
CA GLU A 9 24.68 -19.85 -20.34
C GLU A 9 23.59 -18.78 -20.18
N ASP A 10 22.85 -18.47 -21.25
CA ASP A 10 21.72 -17.54 -21.20
C ASP A 10 20.58 -18.08 -20.32
N SER A 11 20.24 -19.37 -20.44
CA SER A 11 19.23 -20.02 -19.59
C SER A 11 19.60 -19.97 -18.10
N TYR A 12 20.86 -20.24 -17.74
CA TYR A 12 21.35 -20.12 -16.36
C TYR A 12 21.28 -18.68 -15.85
N ARG A 13 21.66 -17.69 -16.66
CA ARG A 13 21.57 -16.27 -16.29
C ARG A 13 20.13 -15.84 -16.05
N ILE A 14 19.20 -16.25 -16.91
CA ILE A 14 17.76 -15.99 -16.76
C ILE A 14 17.25 -16.60 -15.45
N TYR A 15 17.52 -17.89 -15.20
CA TYR A 15 17.09 -18.58 -13.98
C TYR A 15 17.59 -17.86 -12.71
N HIS A 16 18.87 -17.50 -12.65
CA HIS A 16 19.43 -16.84 -11.48
C HIS A 16 18.85 -15.43 -11.28
N THR A 17 18.55 -14.72 -12.37
CA THR A 17 17.95 -13.38 -12.32
C THR A 17 16.51 -13.46 -11.80
N GLU A 18 15.69 -14.36 -12.35
CA GLU A 18 14.32 -14.59 -11.91
C GLU A 18 14.27 -15.07 -10.45
N ARG A 19 15.18 -15.96 -10.05
CA ARG A 19 15.27 -16.40 -8.66
C ARG A 19 15.63 -15.25 -7.72
N LYS A 20 16.60 -14.40 -8.08
CA LYS A 20 16.95 -13.21 -7.28
C LYS A 20 15.78 -12.24 -7.17
N LYS A 21 15.08 -11.99 -8.28
CA LYS A 21 13.86 -11.16 -8.32
C LYS A 21 12.79 -11.72 -7.39
N LYS A 22 12.49 -13.01 -7.47
CA LYS A 22 11.50 -13.69 -6.60
C LYS A 22 11.85 -13.59 -5.12
N VAL A 23 13.13 -13.75 -4.77
CA VAL A 23 13.60 -13.59 -3.39
C VAL A 23 13.42 -12.14 -2.92
N SER A 24 13.74 -11.16 -3.76
CA SER A 24 13.55 -9.73 -3.46
C SER A 24 12.08 -9.40 -3.20
N VAL A 25 11.18 -9.82 -4.09
CA VAL A 25 9.72 -9.62 -3.94
C VAL A 25 9.21 -10.21 -2.64
N THR A 26 9.63 -11.44 -2.31
CA THR A 26 9.25 -12.10 -1.06
C THR A 26 9.71 -11.32 0.18
N PHE A 27 10.93 -10.80 0.15
CA PHE A 27 11.48 -10.01 1.23
C PHE A 27 10.74 -8.68 1.43
N ASP A 28 10.51 -7.94 0.34
CA ASP A 28 9.78 -6.66 0.38
C ASP A 28 8.38 -6.84 0.96
N LYS A 29 7.70 -7.92 0.57
CA LYS A 29 6.38 -8.29 1.10
C LYS A 29 6.41 -8.57 2.61
N LEU A 30 7.40 -9.34 3.08
CA LEU A 30 7.56 -9.62 4.51
C LEU A 30 7.81 -8.34 5.31
N CYS A 31 8.63 -7.44 4.78
CA CYS A 31 8.85 -6.12 5.39
C CYS A 31 7.56 -5.29 5.46
N LEU A 32 6.78 -5.23 4.37
CA LEU A 32 5.50 -4.54 4.36
C LEU A 32 4.50 -5.14 5.35
N GLN A 33 4.41 -6.47 5.46
CA GLN A 33 3.55 -7.12 6.44
C GLN A 33 3.95 -6.76 7.89
N THR A 34 5.25 -6.68 8.16
CA THR A 34 5.76 -6.24 9.47
C THR A 34 5.36 -4.80 9.76
N LEU A 35 5.52 -3.91 8.77
CA LEU A 35 5.12 -2.50 8.88
C LEU A 35 3.61 -2.33 9.05
N LEU A 36 2.80 -3.17 8.40
CA LEU A 36 1.37 -3.24 8.63
C LEU A 36 1.06 -3.55 10.09
N GLY A 37 1.71 -4.56 10.67
CA GLY A 37 1.58 -4.90 12.09
C GLY A 37 1.97 -3.75 13.03
N TYR A 38 2.96 -2.93 12.67
CA TYR A 38 3.31 -1.73 13.43
C TYR A 38 2.27 -0.61 13.27
N SER A 39 1.80 -0.37 12.05
CA SER A 39 0.81 0.70 11.77
C SER A 39 -0.51 0.53 12.54
N ALA A 40 -0.90 -0.71 12.83
CA ALA A 40 -2.09 -1.02 13.61
C ALA A 40 -2.03 -0.49 15.05
N ARG A 41 -0.83 -0.21 15.58
CA ARG A 41 -0.64 0.27 16.96
C ARG A 41 -0.41 1.77 16.98
N LYS A 42 -1.27 2.50 17.70
CA LYS A 42 -1.19 3.97 17.85
C LYS A 42 0.20 4.47 18.26
N SER A 43 0.85 3.79 19.20
CA SER A 43 2.18 4.16 19.69
C SER A 43 3.27 4.15 18.60
N HIS A 44 3.14 3.32 17.56
CA HIS A 44 4.15 3.21 16.50
C HIS A 44 3.88 4.13 15.32
N ARG A 45 2.63 4.54 15.09
CA ARG A 45 2.27 5.36 13.92
C ARG A 45 3.05 6.67 13.84
N ALA A 46 3.22 7.37 14.96
CA ALA A 46 4.01 8.61 15.01
C ALA A 46 5.48 8.38 14.65
N LEU A 47 6.10 7.35 15.23
CA LEU A 47 7.49 7.00 14.94
C LEU A 47 7.68 6.61 13.47
N MET A 48 6.79 5.80 12.90
CA MET A 48 6.84 5.43 11.48
C MET A 48 6.76 6.67 10.59
N PHE A 49 5.84 7.58 10.92
CA PHE A 49 5.66 8.82 10.19
C PHE A 49 6.93 9.70 10.22
N GLU A 50 7.52 9.91 11.39
CA GLU A 50 8.78 10.65 11.57
C GLU A 50 9.95 10.03 10.81
N LYS A 51 9.97 8.70 10.67
CA LYS A 51 10.99 7.97 9.88
C LYS A 51 10.72 7.98 8.37
N GLY A 52 9.72 8.74 7.90
CA GLY A 52 9.49 8.96 6.48
C GLY A 52 8.76 7.80 5.77
N ILE A 53 7.90 7.08 6.50
CA ILE A 53 7.16 5.92 5.97
C ILE A 53 6.45 6.22 4.65
N LEU A 54 5.84 7.40 4.50
CA LEU A 54 5.09 7.77 3.30
C LEU A 54 5.97 7.77 2.03
N LYS A 55 7.19 8.28 2.13
CA LYS A 55 8.14 8.29 1.01
C LYS A 55 8.62 6.88 0.69
N MET A 56 8.90 6.08 1.73
CA MET A 56 9.33 4.70 1.56
C MET A 56 8.24 3.84 0.88
N LEU A 57 6.97 3.98 1.29
CA LEU A 57 5.85 3.28 0.67
C LEU A 57 5.68 3.66 -0.81
N LEU A 58 5.90 4.93 -1.19
CA LEU A 58 5.90 5.34 -2.60
C LEU A 58 7.02 4.66 -3.38
N SER A 59 8.22 4.54 -2.80
CA SER A 59 9.34 3.84 -3.44
C SER A 59 9.03 2.37 -3.65
N VAL A 60 8.44 1.70 -2.66
CA VAL A 60 8.04 0.29 -2.78
C VAL A 60 6.94 0.12 -3.84
N LEU A 61 5.95 1.03 -3.86
CA LEU A 61 4.91 1.01 -4.88
C LEU A 61 5.47 1.13 -6.29
N LYS A 62 6.46 2.00 -6.52
CA LYS A 62 7.10 2.14 -7.84
C LYS A 62 7.81 0.87 -8.32
N LEU A 63 8.27 0.03 -7.40
CA LEU A 63 8.93 -1.24 -7.73
C LEU A 63 7.93 -2.35 -8.05
N HIS A 64 6.70 -2.24 -7.53
CA HIS A 64 5.66 -3.27 -7.60
C HIS A 64 4.31 -2.66 -8.02
N GLU A 65 4.34 -1.76 -9.01
CA GLU A 65 3.21 -0.86 -9.30
C GLU A 65 1.93 -1.57 -9.70
N ASP A 66 2.04 -2.72 -10.37
CA ASP A 66 0.93 -3.55 -10.85
C ASP A 66 0.59 -4.72 -9.91
N ASP A 67 1.30 -4.87 -8.78
CA ASP A 67 1.04 -5.97 -7.83
C ASP A 67 -0.04 -5.56 -6.82
N SER A 68 -1.25 -6.08 -7.03
CA SER A 68 -2.42 -5.81 -6.18
C SER A 68 -2.21 -6.20 -4.70
N GLU A 69 -1.32 -7.15 -4.41
CA GLU A 69 -1.04 -7.54 -3.03
C GLU A 69 -0.19 -6.48 -2.33
N PHE A 70 0.81 -5.92 -3.02
CA PHE A 70 1.56 -4.76 -2.51
C PHE A 70 0.65 -3.55 -2.32
N GLN A 71 -0.18 -3.24 -3.32
CA GLN A 71 -1.16 -2.15 -3.23
C GLN A 71 -2.10 -2.35 -2.03
N SER A 72 -2.60 -3.56 -1.80
CA SER A 72 -3.48 -3.89 -0.68
C SER A 72 -2.79 -3.64 0.67
N ILE A 73 -1.58 -4.15 0.87
CA ILE A 73 -0.86 -3.98 2.13
C ILE A 73 -0.54 -2.49 2.37
N ILE A 74 -0.12 -1.77 1.33
CA ILE A 74 0.14 -0.32 1.40
C ILE A 74 -1.14 0.44 1.76
N ALA A 75 -2.27 0.14 1.10
CA ALA A 75 -3.56 0.75 1.40
C ALA A 75 -3.99 0.52 2.85
N GLN A 76 -3.77 -0.68 3.39
CA GLN A 76 -4.07 -0.99 4.79
C GLN A 76 -3.19 -0.20 5.77
N ILE A 77 -1.88 -0.06 5.48
CA ILE A 77 -0.98 0.79 6.26
C ILE A 77 -1.48 2.24 6.24
N LEU A 78 -1.83 2.77 5.07
CA LEU A 78 -2.34 4.13 4.92
C LEU A 78 -3.67 4.34 5.64
N ALA A 79 -4.57 3.35 5.62
CA ALA A 79 -5.84 3.41 6.35
C ALA A 79 -5.64 3.49 7.87
N ASN A 80 -4.63 2.79 8.40
CA ASN A 80 -4.26 2.89 9.81
C ASN A 80 -3.61 4.24 10.14
N LEU A 81 -2.76 4.78 9.25
CA LEU A 81 -2.18 6.11 9.42
C LEU A 81 -3.25 7.21 9.37
N ALA A 82 -4.27 7.05 8.52
CA ALA A 82 -5.39 7.98 8.38
C ALA A 82 -6.23 8.17 9.66
N LEU A 83 -6.12 7.26 10.64
CA LEU A 83 -6.72 7.43 11.97
C LEU A 83 -6.10 8.58 12.78
N GLU A 84 -4.93 9.08 12.39
CA GLU A 84 -4.26 10.20 13.05
C GLU A 84 -4.44 11.46 12.21
N GLU A 85 -5.35 12.35 12.62
CA GLU A 85 -5.70 13.58 11.87
C GLU A 85 -4.48 14.43 11.47
N LYS A 86 -3.46 14.45 12.33
CA LYS A 86 -2.19 15.16 12.09
C LYS A 86 -1.44 14.70 10.82
N PHE A 87 -1.73 13.52 10.30
CA PHE A 87 -1.10 13.00 9.08
C PHE A 87 -1.84 13.37 7.80
N ALA A 88 -3.07 13.91 7.89
CA ALA A 88 -3.89 14.21 6.72
C ALA A 88 -3.19 15.16 5.73
N ASN A 89 -2.58 16.24 6.23
CA ASN A 89 -1.86 17.18 5.38
C ASN A 89 -0.67 16.51 4.66
N ALA A 90 0.05 15.64 5.35
CA ALA A 90 1.19 14.94 4.78
C ALA A 90 0.76 13.92 3.71
N LEU A 91 -0.34 13.20 3.92
CA LEU A 91 -0.95 12.32 2.92
C LEU A 91 -1.41 13.10 1.67
N HIS A 92 -1.92 14.31 1.86
CA HIS A 92 -2.28 15.21 0.77
C HIS A 92 -1.06 15.67 -0.05
N VAL A 93 -0.05 16.28 0.59
CA VAL A 93 1.11 16.84 -0.15
C VAL A 93 2.00 15.78 -0.79
N THR A 94 1.97 14.54 -0.29
CA THR A 94 2.71 13.41 -0.90
C THR A 94 1.94 12.69 -2.00
N GLY A 95 0.70 13.13 -2.30
CA GLY A 95 -0.11 12.59 -3.41
C GLY A 95 -0.89 11.32 -3.07
N TRP A 96 -0.85 10.83 -1.83
CA TRP A 96 -1.56 9.61 -1.43
C TRP A 96 -3.07 9.72 -1.59
N ILE A 97 -3.66 10.91 -1.44
CA ILE A 97 -5.10 11.10 -1.64
C ILE A 97 -5.52 10.70 -3.06
N GLY A 98 -4.75 11.11 -4.08
CA GLY A 98 -5.04 10.76 -5.47
C GLY A 98 -4.91 9.26 -5.74
N ILE A 99 -3.87 8.64 -5.19
CA ILE A 99 -3.64 7.18 -5.31
C ILE A 99 -4.77 6.40 -4.63
N LEU A 100 -5.14 6.78 -3.40
CA LEU A 100 -6.24 6.15 -2.66
C LEU A 100 -7.58 6.34 -3.38
N ALA A 101 -7.83 7.52 -3.96
CA ALA A 101 -9.03 7.77 -4.74
C ALA A 101 -9.12 6.88 -5.99
N LEU A 102 -7.99 6.66 -6.68
CA LEU A 102 -7.91 5.71 -7.79
C LEU A 102 -8.17 4.27 -7.30
N TRP A 103 -7.47 3.85 -6.24
CA TRP A 103 -7.56 2.51 -5.67
C TRP A 103 -8.93 2.18 -5.07
N SER A 104 -9.66 3.16 -4.54
CA SER A 104 -11.04 2.98 -4.05
C SER A 104 -12.00 2.46 -5.14
N LYS A 105 -11.64 2.64 -6.41
CA LYS A 105 -12.40 2.17 -7.58
C LYS A 105 -11.81 0.90 -8.21
N SER A 106 -10.79 0.30 -7.58
CA SER A 106 -10.16 -0.92 -8.06
C SER A 106 -11.16 -2.08 -8.07
N PRO A 107 -11.16 -2.96 -9.10
CA PRO A 107 -11.94 -4.19 -9.08
C PRO A 107 -11.45 -5.20 -8.02
N CYS A 108 -10.20 -5.06 -7.55
CA CYS A 108 -9.65 -5.88 -6.47
C CYS A 108 -10.14 -5.35 -5.12
N ILE A 109 -11.02 -6.11 -4.47
CA ILE A 109 -11.68 -5.74 -3.20
C ILE A 109 -10.64 -5.52 -2.09
N GLU A 110 -9.57 -6.32 -2.09
CA GLU A 110 -8.46 -6.23 -1.15
C GLU A 110 -7.70 -4.90 -1.24
N VAL A 111 -7.82 -4.19 -2.37
CA VAL A 111 -7.24 -2.85 -2.58
C VAL A 111 -8.30 -1.77 -2.34
N SER A 112 -9.51 -1.93 -2.89
CA SER A 112 -10.54 -0.89 -2.85
C SER A 112 -11.13 -0.67 -1.45
N LEU A 113 -11.31 -1.72 -0.65
CA LEU A 113 -11.81 -1.59 0.73
C LEU A 113 -10.87 -0.76 1.63
N PRO A 114 -9.58 -1.11 1.79
CA PRO A 114 -8.68 -0.32 2.61
C PRO A 114 -8.43 1.08 2.04
N ALA A 115 -8.45 1.25 0.71
CA ALA A 115 -8.33 2.58 0.11
C ALA A 115 -9.54 3.48 0.45
N SER A 116 -10.75 2.96 0.31
CA SER A 116 -11.99 3.66 0.67
C SER A 116 -12.03 3.99 2.16
N LYS A 117 -11.59 3.05 3.00
CA LYS A 117 -11.45 3.25 4.44
C LYS A 117 -10.47 4.37 4.79
N ALA A 118 -9.32 4.40 4.14
CA ALA A 118 -8.33 5.46 4.34
C ALA A 118 -8.91 6.83 3.99
N LEU A 119 -9.62 6.94 2.86
CA LEU A 119 -10.28 8.19 2.47
C LEU A 119 -11.37 8.61 3.45
N ALA A 120 -12.20 7.68 3.92
CA ALA A 120 -13.23 7.96 4.91
C ALA A 120 -12.63 8.47 6.24
N ASN A 121 -11.54 7.86 6.71
CA ASN A 121 -10.82 8.32 7.90
C ASN A 121 -10.19 9.72 7.72
N LEU A 122 -9.96 10.16 6.48
CA LEU A 122 -9.44 11.49 6.15
C LEU A 122 -10.54 12.52 5.88
N ASP A 123 -11.79 12.08 5.71
CA ASP A 123 -12.93 12.95 5.46
C ASP A 123 -13.37 13.63 6.76
N LYS A 124 -13.00 14.90 6.89
CA LYS A 124 -13.36 15.75 8.04
C LYS A 124 -14.77 16.30 7.96
N ASP A 125 -15.39 16.22 6.78
CA ASP A 125 -16.76 16.70 6.56
C ASP A 125 -17.78 15.58 6.78
N ASP A 126 -17.37 14.42 7.30
CA ASP A 126 -18.29 13.36 7.68
C ASP A 126 -19.14 13.80 8.89
N PHE A 127 -20.46 13.85 8.69
CA PHE A 127 -21.44 14.25 9.70
C PHE A 127 -21.36 13.39 10.97
N HIS A 128 -20.81 12.17 10.87
CA HIS A 128 -20.69 11.25 12.00
C HIS A 128 -19.30 11.22 12.65
N HIS A 129 -18.29 11.91 12.10
CA HIS A 129 -16.89 11.89 12.57
C HIS A 129 -16.43 10.46 12.95
N SER A 130 -16.81 9.48 12.13
CA SER A 130 -16.62 8.07 12.48
C SER A 130 -15.23 7.62 12.05
N PHE A 131 -14.44 7.13 13.01
CA PHE A 131 -13.16 6.49 12.72
C PHE A 131 -13.35 5.00 12.50
N TYR A 132 -12.93 4.52 11.34
CA TYR A 132 -12.98 3.11 10.97
C TYR A 132 -11.65 2.46 11.37
N ASP A 133 -11.61 1.81 12.55
CA ASP A 133 -10.41 1.14 13.07
C ASP A 133 -10.11 -0.17 12.32
N SER A 134 -9.00 -0.84 12.63
CA SER A 134 -8.57 -2.11 12.02
C SER A 134 -9.71 -3.13 11.95
N GLY A 135 -9.88 -3.77 10.78
CA GLY A 135 -10.96 -4.73 10.54
C GLY A 135 -12.34 -4.12 10.24
N ILE A 136 -12.53 -2.81 10.42
CA ILE A 136 -13.79 -2.12 10.08
C ILE A 136 -13.66 -1.51 8.67
N TYR A 137 -14.57 -1.88 7.78
CA TYR A 137 -14.59 -1.43 6.38
C TYR A 137 -15.98 -0.89 6.02
N LEU A 138 -16.02 0.04 5.07
CA LEU A 138 -17.26 0.58 4.53
C LEU A 138 -17.88 -0.45 3.57
N LEU A 139 -19.13 -0.83 3.83
CA LEU A 139 -19.88 -1.81 3.02
C LEU A 139 -20.43 -1.20 1.73
N HIS A 140 -20.62 0.12 1.70
CA HIS A 140 -21.06 0.88 0.54
C HIS A 140 -20.47 2.29 0.61
N PRO A 141 -20.03 2.91 -0.50
CA PRO A 141 -19.66 4.32 -0.48
C PRO A 141 -20.89 5.15 -0.08
N LEU A 142 -20.74 6.06 0.88
CA LEU A 142 -21.72 7.14 1.06
C LEU A 142 -21.56 8.06 -0.15
N ILE A 143 -22.24 7.74 -1.25
CA ILE A 143 -22.27 8.60 -2.43
C ILE A 143 -22.85 9.93 -1.97
N ARG A 144 -21.99 10.93 -1.79
CA ARG A 144 -22.42 12.32 -1.73
C ARG A 144 -22.76 12.74 -3.16
N THR A 145 -24.04 12.68 -3.50
CA THR A 145 -24.56 13.49 -4.61
C THR A 145 -24.40 14.95 -4.22
N ARG A 146 -23.63 15.71 -5.01
CA ARG A 146 -23.61 17.17 -4.92
C ARG A 146 -24.96 17.74 -5.27
#